data_AF-A0A9X7AXV8-F1
#
_entry.id   AF-A0A9X7AXV8-F1
#
_cell.length_a   1.000
_cell.length_b   1.000
_cell.length_c   1.000
_cell.angle_alpha   90.00
_cell.angle_beta   90.00
_cell.angle_gamma   90.00
#
_symmetry.space_group_name_H-M   'P 1'
#
loop_
_entity.id
_entity.type
_entity.pdbx_description
1 polymer ?
#
loop_
_entity_poly.entity_id
_entity_poly.type
_entity_poly.pdbx_seq_one_letter_code
_entity_poly.pdbx_strand_id
1 'polypeptide(L)'
;MPDDVKNMLGQLDDKSNLNIYVNSGGGSVFAGLAIYNMLKRNQAQKTVYVDGVAASIASVIALAGDRVVIPSNAFLMIHKPWAYTAGNANDFRKMAEDLDNIESGIMNVYKENVKEGVEMEVIQQLVDAETWLSGEEAEKYFHIEVVEAKEVAACTSNYFEKYQKTPEKLGVKSKQSVQKEDAEQLKIQNALDLLEL
;
A
#
# COMPACT_ATOMS: atom_id res chain seq x y z
N MET A 1 11.81 2.51 9.46
CA MET A 1 11.08 2.10 10.68
C MET A 1 10.62 3.33 11.45
N PRO A 2 9.70 3.23 12.43
CA PRO A 2 9.22 4.40 13.19
C PRO A 2 10.35 5.22 13.82
N ASP A 3 11.38 4.57 14.37
CA ASP A 3 12.52 5.28 14.98
C ASP A 3 13.33 6.09 13.97
N ASP A 4 13.50 5.60 12.74
CA ASP A 4 14.18 6.35 11.68
C ASP A 4 13.42 7.64 11.34
N VAL A 5 12.09 7.53 11.21
CA VAL A 5 11.23 8.69 10.95
C VAL A 5 11.30 9.68 12.11
N LYS A 6 11.22 9.19 13.35
CA LYS A 6 11.36 10.03 14.55
C LYS A 6 12.69 10.79 14.56
N ASN A 7 13.79 10.09 14.28
CA ASN A 7 15.12 10.67 14.28
C ASN A 7 15.28 11.72 13.17
N MET A 8 14.74 11.44 11.97
CA MET A 8 14.73 12.42 10.88
C MET A 8 13.92 13.66 11.23
N LEU A 9 12.70 13.50 11.76
CA LEU A 9 11.85 14.63 12.16
C LEU A 9 12.49 15.47 13.27
N GLY A 10 13.24 14.85 14.19
CA GLY A 10 13.96 15.56 15.25
C GLY A 10 15.14 16.40 14.77
N GLN A 11 15.56 16.26 13.51
CA GLN A 11 16.62 17.06 12.89
C GLN A 11 16.07 18.22 12.05
N LEU A 12 14.75 18.32 11.89
CA LEU A 12 14.10 19.36 11.09
C LEU A 12 13.67 20.53 11.96
N ASP A 13 13.80 21.74 11.44
CA ASP A 13 13.18 22.92 12.03
C ASP A 13 11.66 22.90 11.78
N ASP A 14 10.87 23.34 12.76
CA ASP A 14 9.39 23.33 12.74
C ASP A 14 8.75 24.12 11.57
N LYS A 15 9.53 24.95 10.87
CA LYS A 15 9.08 25.76 9.71
C LYS A 15 9.50 25.20 8.35
N SER A 16 10.06 23.99 8.32
CA SER A 16 10.53 23.36 7.08
C SER A 16 9.37 22.90 6.20
N ASN A 17 9.62 22.83 4.89
CA ASN A 17 8.78 22.03 3.99
C ASN A 17 9.35 20.62 3.93
N LEU A 18 8.52 19.61 4.13
CA LEU A 18 8.90 18.20 4.12
C LEU A 18 8.29 17.51 2.90
N ASN A 19 9.15 17.03 2.01
CA ASN A 19 8.74 16.16 0.91
C ASN A 19 8.95 14.71 1.32
N ILE A 20 7.89 13.92 1.24
CA ILE A 20 7.85 12.52 1.68
C ILE A 20 7.57 11.68 0.44
N TYR A 21 8.47 10.77 0.10
CA TYR A 21 8.34 9.89 -1.06
C TYR A 21 7.95 8.48 -0.59
N VAL A 22 6.84 7.97 -1.09
CA VAL A 22 6.27 6.68 -0.71
C VAL A 22 6.29 5.74 -1.92
N ASN A 23 7.03 4.65 -1.78
CA ASN A 23 6.97 3.51 -2.68
C ASN A 23 7.05 2.22 -1.84
N SER A 24 5.91 1.82 -1.27
CA SER A 24 5.85 0.78 -0.25
C SER A 24 4.61 -0.10 -0.41
N GLY A 25 4.85 -1.40 -0.32
CA GLY A 25 3.82 -2.41 -0.21
C GLY A 25 3.11 -2.45 1.15
N GLY A 26 3.52 -1.67 2.15
CA GLY A 26 2.98 -1.73 3.52
C GLY A 26 3.82 -2.57 4.47
N GLY A 27 3.22 -3.08 5.56
CA GLY A 27 3.94 -3.74 6.65
C GLY A 27 3.15 -3.78 7.95
N SER A 28 3.84 -3.60 9.09
CA SER A 28 3.22 -3.60 10.41
C SER A 28 2.24 -2.42 10.59
N VAL A 29 0.99 -2.75 10.95
CA VAL A 29 -0.07 -1.75 11.17
C VAL A 29 0.31 -0.75 12.26
N PHE A 30 0.77 -1.25 13.41
CA PHE A 30 1.15 -0.38 14.53
C PHE A 30 2.34 0.52 14.20
N ALA A 31 3.34 0.00 13.47
CA ALA A 31 4.47 0.81 13.02
C ALA A 31 4.01 1.93 12.08
N GLY A 32 3.11 1.62 11.13
CA GLY A 32 2.61 2.61 10.20
C GLY A 32 1.71 3.66 10.86
N LEU A 33 0.84 3.27 11.80
CA LEU A 33 0.06 4.22 12.60
C LEU A 33 0.96 5.11 13.47
N ALA A 34 2.05 4.57 14.02
CA ALA A 34 3.03 5.39 14.74
C ALA A 34 3.66 6.43 13.82
N ILE A 35 4.08 6.04 12.61
CA ILE A 35 4.63 6.95 11.60
C ILE A 35 3.61 8.02 11.22
N TYR A 36 2.38 7.63 10.89
CA TYR A 36 1.27 8.54 10.60
C TYR A 36 1.13 9.60 11.69
N ASN A 37 1.01 9.17 12.95
CA ASN A 37 0.84 10.07 14.09
C ASN A 37 2.05 10.97 14.34
N MET A 38 3.27 10.50 14.08
CA MET A 38 4.48 11.34 14.17
C MET A 38 4.46 12.44 13.11
N LEU A 39 4.07 12.12 11.88
CA LEU A 39 3.96 13.07 10.78
C LEU A 39 2.85 14.11 11.04
N LYS A 40 1.66 13.68 11.50
CA LYS A 40 0.54 14.58 11.81
C LYS A 40 0.85 15.56 12.94
N ARG A 41 1.64 15.15 13.94
CA ARG A 41 2.06 16.04 15.04
C ARG A 41 3.13 17.04 14.65
N ASN A 42 3.89 16.77 13.60
CA ASN A 42 4.97 17.66 13.15
C ASN A 42 4.41 18.90 12.44
N GLN A 43 5.00 20.06 12.70
CA GLN A 43 4.50 21.36 12.21
C GLN A 43 4.98 21.73 10.79
N ALA A 44 5.98 21.02 10.24
CA ALA A 44 6.46 21.24 8.88
C ALA A 44 5.33 21.08 7.86
N GLN A 45 5.30 21.84 6.77
CA GLN A 45 4.31 21.60 5.70
C GLN A 45 4.70 20.35 4.92
N LYS A 46 3.83 19.35 4.86
CA LYS A 46 4.13 18.01 4.33
C LYS A 46 3.51 17.81 2.95
N THR A 47 4.33 17.58 1.94
CA THR A 47 3.88 17.07 0.63
C THR A 47 4.31 15.62 0.49
N VAL A 48 3.35 14.73 0.33
CA VAL A 48 3.57 13.31 0.09
C VAL A 48 3.47 13.03 -1.40
N TYR A 49 4.44 12.30 -1.94
CA TYR A 49 4.48 11.80 -3.31
C TYR A 49 4.40 10.28 -3.29
N VAL A 50 3.45 9.69 -4.02
CA VAL A 50 3.41 8.24 -4.25
C VAL A 50 4.10 7.95 -5.58
N ASP A 51 5.34 7.47 -5.55
CA ASP A 51 6.15 7.32 -6.77
C ASP A 51 5.75 6.12 -7.62
N GLY A 52 5.14 5.11 -6.99
CA GLY A 52 4.65 3.91 -7.70
C GLY A 52 3.51 3.24 -6.94
N VAL A 53 3.72 2.89 -5.68
CA VAL A 53 2.66 2.29 -4.85
C VAL A 53 2.70 2.76 -3.40
N ALA A 54 1.52 3.00 -2.84
CA ALA A 54 1.28 3.10 -1.40
C ALA A 54 0.18 2.10 -1.03
N ALA A 55 0.57 0.86 -0.71
CA ALA A 55 -0.35 -0.25 -0.45
C ALA A 55 -0.45 -0.60 1.03
N SER A 56 -1.64 -1.05 1.44
CA SER A 56 -1.94 -1.42 2.83
C SER A 56 -1.57 -0.28 3.78
N ILE A 57 -0.86 -0.52 4.89
CA ILE A 57 -0.56 0.54 5.87
C ILE A 57 0.25 1.72 5.28
N ALA A 58 0.90 1.55 4.11
CA ALA A 58 1.54 2.67 3.43
C ALA A 58 0.54 3.68 2.85
N SER A 59 -0.70 3.26 2.52
CA SER A 59 -1.77 4.18 2.12
C SER A 59 -2.13 5.13 3.26
N VAL A 60 -2.23 4.59 4.48
CA VAL A 60 -2.46 5.36 5.72
C VAL A 60 -1.35 6.38 5.91
N ILE A 61 -0.08 5.95 5.82
CA ILE A 61 1.08 6.87 5.92
C ILE A 61 1.01 7.96 4.85
N ALA A 62 0.64 7.61 3.62
CA ALA A 62 0.58 8.57 2.52
C ALA A 62 -0.43 9.70 2.78
N LEU A 63 -1.54 9.39 3.46
CA LEU A 63 -2.56 10.36 3.86
C LEU A 63 -2.14 11.23 5.06
N ALA A 64 -0.90 11.16 5.54
CA ALA A 64 -0.39 12.08 6.57
C ALA A 64 -0.02 13.46 6.01
N GLY A 65 0.12 13.59 4.68
CA GLY A 65 0.49 14.82 4.01
C GLY A 65 -0.59 15.90 4.09
N ASP A 66 -0.18 17.17 4.13
CA ASP A 66 -1.10 18.29 3.90
C ASP A 66 -1.49 18.36 2.40
N ARG A 67 -0.60 17.83 1.55
CA ARG A 67 -0.82 17.64 0.12
C ARG A 67 -0.33 16.24 -0.27
N VAL A 68 -1.15 15.49 -0.99
CA VAL A 68 -0.82 14.14 -1.46
C VAL A 68 -0.87 14.12 -2.98
N VAL A 69 0.24 13.75 -3.60
CA VAL A 69 0.43 13.74 -5.05
C VAL A 69 0.59 12.30 -5.51
N ILE A 70 -0.28 11.86 -6.42
CA ILE A 70 -0.23 10.51 -7.00
C ILE A 70 -0.23 10.64 -8.54
N PRO A 71 0.87 10.23 -9.22
CA PRO A 71 0.89 10.13 -10.67
C PRO A 71 -0.19 9.21 -11.23
N SER A 72 -0.64 9.47 -12.45
CA SER A 72 -1.68 8.66 -13.12
C SER A 72 -1.31 7.18 -13.32
N ASN A 73 -0.01 6.84 -13.28
CA ASN A 73 0.50 5.46 -13.35
C ASN A 73 0.83 4.84 -11.98
N ALA A 74 0.58 5.54 -10.87
CA ALA A 74 0.82 5.08 -9.52
C ALA A 74 -0.48 4.68 -8.82
N PHE A 75 -0.35 3.90 -7.73
CA PHE A 75 -1.49 3.25 -7.08
C PHE A 75 -1.51 3.45 -5.56
N LEU A 76 -2.69 3.70 -5.04
CA LEU A 76 -3.05 3.49 -3.64
C LEU A 76 -3.73 2.13 -3.52
N MET A 77 -3.42 1.34 -2.50
CA MET A 77 -4.19 0.12 -2.23
C MET A 77 -4.64 0.11 -0.77
N ILE A 78 -5.94 -0.15 -0.58
CA ILE A 78 -6.59 -0.24 0.72
C ILE A 78 -7.24 -1.60 0.90
N HIS A 79 -7.03 -2.20 2.07
CA HIS A 79 -7.58 -3.51 2.41
C HIS A 79 -7.65 -3.70 3.93
N LYS A 80 -8.39 -4.72 4.37
CA LYS A 80 -8.45 -5.10 5.79
C LYS A 80 -7.05 -5.42 6.36
N PRO A 81 -6.81 -5.16 7.66
CA PRO A 81 -5.64 -5.72 8.30
C PRO A 81 -5.72 -7.25 8.25
N TRP A 82 -4.57 -7.90 8.09
CA TRP A 82 -4.51 -9.35 8.09
C TRP A 82 -3.38 -9.83 9.01
N ALA A 83 -3.56 -11.03 9.54
CA ALA A 83 -2.58 -11.71 10.36
C ALA A 83 -2.60 -13.21 10.04
N TYR A 84 -1.50 -13.87 10.36
CA TYR A 84 -1.43 -15.33 10.38
C TYR A 84 -1.41 -15.79 11.84
N THR A 85 -2.23 -16.76 12.19
CA THR A 85 -2.25 -17.36 13.53
C THR A 85 -2.48 -18.87 13.43
N ALA A 86 -2.01 -19.60 14.44
CA ALA A 86 -2.22 -21.03 14.60
C ALA A 86 -2.65 -21.29 16.04
N GLY A 87 -3.75 -22.00 16.23
CA GLY A 87 -4.34 -22.20 17.55
C GLY A 87 -5.68 -22.93 17.49
N ASN A 88 -6.42 -22.86 18.59
CA ASN A 88 -7.76 -23.43 18.70
C ASN A 88 -8.85 -22.42 18.30
N ALA A 89 -10.11 -22.84 18.39
CA ALA A 89 -11.26 -22.01 18.00
C ALA A 89 -11.39 -20.70 18.80
N ASN A 90 -10.94 -20.65 20.06
CA ASN A 90 -10.94 -19.43 20.86
C ASN A 90 -9.87 -18.46 20.37
N ASP A 91 -8.68 -18.97 20.03
CA ASP A 91 -7.59 -18.16 19.48
C ASP A 91 -8.00 -17.52 18.13
N PHE A 92 -8.69 -18.27 17.28
CA PHE A 92 -9.17 -17.74 16.00
C PHE A 92 -10.25 -16.68 16.15
N ARG A 93 -11.22 -16.86 17.06
CA ARG A 93 -12.23 -15.83 17.34
C ARG A 93 -11.60 -14.56 17.92
N LYS A 94 -10.64 -14.73 18.83
CA LYS A 94 -9.91 -13.61 19.42
C LYS A 94 -9.10 -12.85 18.37
N MET A 95 -8.43 -13.55 17.46
CA MET A 95 -7.69 -12.93 16.36
C MET A 95 -8.61 -12.15 15.42
N ALA A 96 -9.79 -12.67 15.11
CA ALA A 96 -10.77 -11.94 14.29
C ALA A 96 -11.22 -10.64 14.98
N GLU A 97 -11.59 -10.70 16.26
CA GLU A 97 -11.95 -9.52 17.07
C GLU A 97 -10.81 -8.50 17.14
N ASP A 98 -9.56 -8.96 17.28
CA ASP A 98 -8.40 -8.07 17.28
C ASP A 98 -8.19 -7.38 15.94
N LEU A 99 -8.39 -8.09 14.82
CA LEU A 99 -8.30 -7.50 13.49
C LEU A 99 -9.40 -6.45 13.25
N ASP A 100 -10.63 -6.69 13.70
CA ASP A 100 -11.73 -5.72 13.62
C ASP A 100 -11.42 -4.44 14.43
N ASN A 101 -10.84 -4.62 15.62
CA ASN A 101 -10.40 -3.49 16.46
C ASN A 101 -9.25 -2.70 15.81
N ILE A 102 -8.29 -3.40 15.20
CA ILE A 102 -7.17 -2.77 14.49
C ILE A 102 -7.68 -2.01 13.26
N GLU A 103 -8.63 -2.58 12.52
CA GLU A 103 -9.25 -1.98 11.35
C GLU A 103 -9.91 -0.65 11.70
N SER A 104 -10.55 -0.55 12.86
CA SER A 104 -11.18 0.69 13.35
C SER A 104 -10.16 1.85 13.40
N GLY A 105 -8.90 1.58 13.78
CA GLY A 105 -7.83 2.57 13.77
C GLY A 105 -7.45 3.04 12.36
N ILE A 106 -7.42 2.11 11.40
CA ILE A 106 -7.18 2.42 9.97
C ILE A 106 -8.34 3.25 9.40
N MET A 107 -9.58 2.85 9.68
CA MET A 107 -10.79 3.51 9.19
C MET A 107 -10.95 4.93 9.73
N ASN A 108 -10.50 5.20 10.95
CA ASN A 108 -10.45 6.56 11.49
C ASN A 108 -9.53 7.48 10.67
N VAL A 109 -8.35 6.98 10.24
CA VAL A 109 -7.46 7.76 9.38
C VAL A 109 -8.13 8.02 8.02
N TYR A 110 -8.77 7.02 7.41
CA TYR A 110 -9.48 7.25 6.16
C TYR A 110 -10.60 8.27 6.32
N LYS A 111 -11.36 8.20 7.42
CA LYS A 111 -12.43 9.16 7.74
C LYS A 111 -11.91 10.59 7.87
N GLU A 112 -10.70 10.79 8.38
CA GLU A 112 -10.11 12.13 8.50
C GLU A 112 -9.65 12.72 7.15
N ASN A 113 -9.45 11.88 6.13
CA ASN A 113 -8.82 12.29 4.87
C ASN A 113 -9.72 12.09 3.64
N VAL A 114 -10.92 11.56 3.85
CA VAL A 114 -11.95 11.38 2.82
C VAL A 114 -12.50 12.74 2.38
N LYS A 115 -12.82 12.88 1.09
CA LYS A 115 -13.48 14.07 0.54
C LYS A 115 -14.89 14.23 1.12
N GLU A 116 -15.33 15.48 1.22
CA GLU A 116 -16.70 15.81 1.60
C GLU A 116 -17.72 15.11 0.67
N GLY A 117 -18.75 14.52 1.26
CA GLY A 117 -19.82 13.81 0.54
C GLY A 117 -19.52 12.36 0.18
N VAL A 118 -18.34 11.83 0.51
CA VAL A 118 -18.05 10.40 0.38
C VAL A 118 -18.41 9.70 1.69
N GLU A 119 -19.40 8.81 1.63
CA GLU A 119 -19.85 8.03 2.78
C GLU A 119 -18.81 6.99 3.20
N MET A 120 -18.64 6.82 4.52
CA MET A 120 -17.63 5.89 5.05
C MET A 120 -17.95 4.43 4.72
N GLU A 121 -19.22 4.09 4.50
CA GLU A 121 -19.66 2.78 4.03
C GLU A 121 -19.07 2.43 2.67
N VAL A 122 -18.85 3.42 1.79
CA VAL A 122 -18.18 3.19 0.51
C VAL A 122 -16.72 2.83 0.74
N ILE A 123 -16.03 3.57 1.60
CA ILE A 123 -14.63 3.26 1.95
C ILE A 123 -14.52 1.87 2.59
N GLN A 124 -15.46 1.51 3.48
CA GLN A 124 -15.51 0.19 4.10
C GLN A 124 -15.64 -0.91 3.04
N GLN A 125 -16.53 -0.75 2.05
CA GLN A 125 -16.67 -1.72 0.96
C GLN A 125 -15.39 -1.87 0.14
N LEU A 126 -14.67 -0.77 -0.11
CA LEU A 126 -13.39 -0.82 -0.83
C LEU A 126 -12.30 -1.53 -0.02
N VAL A 127 -12.26 -1.31 1.31
CA VAL A 127 -11.35 -1.98 2.24
C VAL A 127 -11.66 -3.48 2.32
N ASP A 128 -12.94 -3.85 2.42
CA ASP A 128 -13.38 -5.25 2.45
C ASP A 128 -13.04 -5.98 1.14
N ALA A 129 -13.06 -5.25 0.02
CA ALA A 129 -12.81 -5.81 -1.29
C ALA A 129 -11.32 -5.96 -1.65
N GLU A 130 -10.37 -5.49 -0.84
CA GLU A 130 -8.96 -5.30 -1.24
C GLU A 130 -8.87 -4.53 -2.57
N THR A 131 -8.95 -3.19 -2.49
CA THR A 131 -9.08 -2.35 -3.69
C THR A 131 -7.78 -1.62 -4.01
N TRP A 132 -7.39 -1.73 -5.28
CA TRP A 132 -6.32 -0.96 -5.90
C TRP A 132 -6.94 0.22 -6.65
N LEU A 133 -6.48 1.42 -6.32
CA LEU A 133 -6.96 2.68 -6.87
C LEU A 133 -5.78 3.35 -7.58
N SER A 134 -5.91 3.59 -8.88
CA SER A 134 -5.04 4.55 -9.58
C SER A 134 -5.13 5.95 -8.95
N GLY A 135 -4.20 6.85 -9.28
CA GLY A 135 -4.27 8.25 -8.82
C GLY A 135 -5.65 8.89 -9.07
N GLU A 136 -6.21 8.71 -10.26
CA GLU A 136 -7.56 9.21 -10.64
C GLU A 136 -8.69 8.57 -9.84
N GLU A 137 -8.59 7.28 -9.52
CA GLU A 137 -9.61 6.60 -8.72
C GLU A 137 -9.51 6.97 -7.24
N ALA A 138 -8.29 7.09 -6.71
CA ALA A 138 -8.05 7.53 -5.35
C ALA A 138 -8.55 8.96 -5.11
N GLU A 139 -8.40 9.83 -6.12
CA GLU A 139 -8.90 11.21 -6.09
C GLU A 139 -10.41 11.32 -5.98
N LYS A 140 -11.19 10.28 -6.36
CA LYS A 140 -12.64 10.27 -6.13
C LYS A 140 -13.02 10.18 -4.65
N TYR A 141 -12.14 9.62 -3.83
CA TYR A 141 -12.42 9.29 -2.43
C TYR A 141 -11.64 10.16 -1.44
N PHE A 142 -10.39 10.48 -1.74
CA PHE A 142 -9.49 11.22 -0.85
C PHE A 142 -9.01 12.53 -1.50
N HIS A 143 -8.51 13.45 -0.69
CA HIS A 143 -7.88 14.69 -1.17
C HIS A 143 -6.52 14.41 -1.84
N ILE A 144 -6.56 13.93 -3.08
CA ILE A 144 -5.39 13.60 -3.90
C ILE A 144 -5.25 14.61 -5.04
N GLU A 145 -4.02 15.05 -5.29
CA GLU A 145 -3.64 15.72 -6.52
C GLU A 145 -3.08 14.70 -7.51
N VAL A 146 -3.73 14.59 -8.67
CA VAL A 146 -3.27 13.71 -9.74
C VAL A 146 -2.37 14.48 -10.68
N VAL A 147 -1.20 13.92 -10.98
CA VAL A 147 -0.25 14.48 -11.94
C VAL A 147 0.01 13.50 -13.07
N GLU A 148 0.40 14.01 -14.24
CA GLU A 148 0.79 13.13 -15.34
C GLU A 148 2.01 12.28 -14.96
N ALA A 149 1.97 11.01 -15.36
CA ALA A 149 3.11 10.11 -15.29
C ALA A 149 4.26 10.65 -16.15
N LYS A 150 5.24 11.28 -15.52
CA LYS A 150 6.60 11.39 -16.09
C LYS A 150 7.29 10.05 -15.87
N GLU A 151 8.26 9.65 -16.69
CA GLU A 151 8.93 8.35 -16.54
C GLU A 151 9.62 8.23 -15.16
N VAL A 152 8.88 7.76 -14.17
CA VAL A 152 9.41 7.35 -12.87
C VAL A 152 9.80 5.90 -13.05
N ALA A 153 11.10 5.62 -12.89
CA ALA A 153 11.66 4.29 -13.02
C ALA A 153 10.87 3.29 -12.14
N ALA A 154 10.10 2.43 -12.79
CA ALA A 154 9.36 1.37 -12.13
C ALA A 154 10.38 0.38 -11.54
N CYS A 155 10.78 0.59 -10.28
CA CYS A 155 11.47 -0.43 -9.51
C CYS A 155 10.48 -1.57 -9.29
N THR A 156 10.54 -2.59 -10.14
CA THR A 156 9.81 -3.84 -9.97
C THR A 156 10.19 -4.39 -8.59
N SER A 157 9.24 -4.36 -7.65
CA SER A 157 9.48 -4.76 -6.27
C SER A 157 8.60 -5.96 -5.96
N ASN A 158 9.12 -6.91 -5.19
CA ASN A 158 8.44 -8.16 -4.81
C ASN A 158 7.21 -7.93 -3.90
N TYR A 159 6.77 -6.68 -3.70
CA TYR A 159 5.64 -6.32 -2.85
C TYR A 159 4.33 -6.95 -3.33
N PHE A 160 4.18 -7.06 -4.63
CA PHE A 160 2.93 -7.45 -5.27
C PHE A 160 2.60 -8.94 -5.15
N GLU A 161 3.58 -9.80 -4.85
CA GLU A 161 3.38 -11.24 -4.72
C GLU A 161 2.56 -11.65 -3.48
N LYS A 162 2.33 -10.70 -2.56
CA LYS A 162 1.65 -10.92 -1.27
C LYS A 162 0.15 -10.61 -1.30
N TYR A 163 -0.35 -10.01 -2.37
CA TYR A 163 -1.73 -9.53 -2.49
C TYR A 163 -2.54 -10.34 -3.49
N GLN A 164 -3.83 -10.53 -3.24
CA GLN A 164 -4.66 -11.44 -4.03
C GLN A 164 -5.20 -10.79 -5.31
N LYS A 165 -5.39 -9.47 -5.31
CA LYS A 165 -6.08 -8.73 -6.37
C LYS A 165 -5.21 -7.68 -7.05
N THR A 166 -3.89 -7.88 -7.08
CA THR A 166 -2.98 -6.94 -7.75
C THR A 166 -3.32 -6.77 -9.24
N PRO A 167 -3.54 -5.54 -9.74
CA PRO A 167 -3.80 -5.26 -11.15
C PRO A 167 -2.71 -5.79 -12.09
N GLU A 168 -3.11 -6.40 -13.21
CA GLU A 168 -2.18 -6.95 -14.23
C GLU A 168 -1.23 -5.88 -14.82
N LYS A 169 -1.69 -4.62 -14.89
CA LYS A 169 -0.92 -3.48 -15.39
C LYS A 169 0.29 -3.11 -14.52
N LEU A 170 0.40 -3.66 -13.30
CA LEU A 170 1.55 -3.46 -12.40
C LEU A 170 2.75 -4.36 -12.73
N GLY A 171 2.67 -5.18 -13.79
CA GLY A 171 3.80 -5.97 -14.29
C GLY A 171 4.14 -7.20 -13.45
N VAL A 172 3.19 -7.66 -12.63
CA VAL A 172 3.40 -8.76 -11.68
C VAL A 172 2.99 -10.05 -12.37
N LYS A 173 3.97 -10.86 -12.79
CA LYS A 173 3.69 -12.23 -13.21
C LYS A 173 3.09 -12.98 -12.02
N SER A 174 1.85 -13.45 -12.14
CA SER A 174 1.21 -14.23 -11.07
C SER A 174 2.02 -15.51 -10.80
N LYS A 175 2.00 -16.04 -9.58
CA LYS A 175 2.66 -17.33 -9.26
C LYS A 175 2.25 -18.47 -10.21
N GLN A 176 1.02 -18.42 -10.73
CA GLN A 176 0.53 -19.38 -11.72
C GLN A 176 1.14 -19.18 -13.11
N SER A 177 1.42 -17.94 -13.54
CA SER A 177 2.07 -17.70 -14.84
C SER A 177 3.56 -18.04 -14.79
N VAL A 178 4.24 -17.76 -13.68
CA VAL A 178 5.65 -18.15 -13.47
C VAL A 178 5.80 -19.68 -13.47
N GLN A 179 4.96 -20.41 -12.73
CA GLN A 179 5.00 -21.87 -12.73
C GLN A 179 4.68 -22.50 -14.10
N LYS A 180 3.83 -21.86 -14.90
CA LYS A 180 3.53 -22.30 -16.26
C LYS A 180 4.70 -22.06 -17.21
N GLU A 181 5.34 -20.90 -17.15
CA GLU A 181 6.53 -20.57 -17.94
C GLU A 181 7.71 -21.50 -17.59
N ASP A 182 7.97 -21.75 -16.29
CA ASP A 182 9.02 -22.67 -15.84
C ASP A 182 8.75 -24.11 -16.33
N ALA A 183 7.49 -24.56 -16.27
CA ALA A 183 7.10 -25.89 -16.76
C ALA A 183 7.18 -26.00 -18.29
N GLU A 184 6.95 -24.91 -19.02
CA GLU A 184 7.03 -24.86 -20.48
C GLU A 184 8.49 -24.82 -20.94
N GLN A 185 9.35 -24.04 -20.28
CA GLN A 185 10.79 -24.03 -20.53
C GLN A 185 11.43 -25.40 -20.23
N LEU A 186 11.03 -26.06 -19.14
CA LEU A 186 11.53 -27.40 -18.82
C LEU A 186 11.13 -28.43 -19.90
N LYS A 187 9.94 -28.31 -20.49
CA LYS A 187 9.50 -29.18 -21.60
C LYS A 187 10.32 -28.93 -22.87
N ILE A 188 10.60 -27.66 -23.19
CA ILE A 188 11.40 -27.29 -24.36
C ILE A 188 12.84 -27.79 -24.19
N GLN A 189 13.43 -27.60 -23.01
CA GLN A 189 14.78 -28.07 -22.72
C GLN A 189 14.88 -29.59 -22.87
N ASN A 190 13.96 -30.35 -22.26
CA ASN A 190 13.94 -31.80 -22.39
C ASN A 190 13.76 -32.26 -23.85
N ALA A 191 13.01 -31.52 -24.66
CA ALA A 191 12.82 -31.84 -26.07
C ALA A 191 14.07 -31.55 -26.92
N LEU A 192 14.86 -30.53 -26.56
CA LEU A 192 16.15 -30.23 -27.20
C LEU A 192 17.21 -31.27 -26.81
N ASP A 193 17.26 -31.67 -25.54
CA ASP A 193 18.20 -32.69 -25.05
C ASP A 193 17.96 -34.07 -25.70
N LEU A 194 16.71 -34.35 -26.13
CA LEU A 194 16.34 -35.57 -26.87
C LEU A 194 16.75 -35.53 -28.36
N LEU A 195 17.03 -34.35 -28.92
CA LEU A 195 17.46 -34.17 -30.30
C LEU A 195 19.00 -34.15 -30.46
N GLU A 196 19.73 -34.06 -29.35
CA GLU A 196 21.20 -34.11 -29.30
C GLU A 196 21.77 -35.52 -29.01
N LEU A 197 20.92 -36.56 -29.01
CA LEU A 197 21.29 -38.00 -28.92
C LEU A 197 21.11 -38.71 -30.28
#